data_AF-A0A644YYA0-F1
#
_entry.id   AF-A0A644YYA0-F1
#
_cell.length_a   1.000
_cell.length_b   1.000
_cell.length_c   1.000
_cell.angle_alpha   90.00
_cell.angle_beta   90.00
_cell.angle_gamma   90.00
#
_symmetry.space_group_name_H-M   'P 1'
#
loop_
_entity.id
_entity.type
_entity.pdbx_description
1 polymer ?
#
loop_
_entity_poly.entity_id
_entity_poly.type
_entity_poly.pdbx_seq_one_letter_code
_entity_poly.pdbx_strand_id
1 'polypeptide(L)'
;MMGMNKVLNILGKIGPIIIIVVITVSIITIFKNFDNLDKVPQVLDRININRAVNSWWMSGIIYSGLNIIFVTQFLVGAGSSLKYDSSCKWGGIIGGVAFMGAAMFINIAFLSDINNVYKLDIPTLYMAKNVSTIVANIFTIILVAEIYTTAAPLLWNVCSSFAKEKTVKFNIIAVGCTVLGIIGGSLPFAKLVNIMYPISGIVGIFIIIGLVCRKFRFTIII
;
A
#
# COMPACT_ATOMS: atom_id res chain seq x y z
N MET A 1 25.46 7.77 -3.06
CA MET A 1 24.79 6.76 -3.92
C MET A 1 24.26 5.68 -3.00
N MET A 2 23.00 5.79 -2.57
CA MET A 2 22.27 4.67 -1.97
C MET A 2 21.50 4.04 -3.12
N GLY A 3 22.19 3.16 -3.86
CA GLY A 3 21.68 2.63 -5.13
C GLY A 3 20.34 1.92 -4.95
N MET A 4 19.45 2.08 -5.93
CA MET A 4 18.17 1.39 -6.06
C MET A 4 18.26 -0.09 -5.65
N ASN A 5 19.36 -0.77 -6.01
CA ASN A 5 19.63 -2.17 -5.65
C ASN A 5 19.72 -2.45 -4.15
N LYS A 6 20.24 -1.51 -3.34
CA LYS A 6 20.33 -1.68 -1.88
C LYS A 6 18.98 -1.47 -1.22
N VAL A 7 18.18 -0.51 -1.70
CA VAL A 7 16.79 -0.30 -1.27
C VAL A 7 15.94 -1.53 -1.64
N LEU A 8 16.06 -2.02 -2.88
CA LEU A 8 15.43 -3.25 -3.36
C LEU A 8 15.77 -4.47 -2.48
N ASN A 9 17.04 -4.63 -2.10
CA ASN A 9 17.49 -5.75 -1.27
C ASN A 9 16.96 -5.66 0.18
N ILE A 10 16.82 -4.45 0.73
CA ILE A 10 16.23 -4.24 2.05
C ILE A 10 14.72 -4.53 1.99
N LEU A 11 14.00 -3.91 1.05
CA LEU A 11 12.55 -4.14 0.87
C LEU A 11 12.23 -5.61 0.59
N GLY A 12 13.01 -6.26 -0.27
CA GLY A 12 12.81 -7.66 -0.65
C GLY A 12 12.92 -8.64 0.53
N LYS A 13 13.69 -8.30 1.57
CA LYS A 13 13.82 -9.12 2.79
C LYS A 13 12.72 -8.82 3.80
N ILE A 14 12.28 -7.58 3.90
CA ILE A 14 11.26 -7.15 4.86
C ILE A 14 9.85 -7.58 4.40
N GLY A 15 9.59 -7.58 3.09
CA GLY A 15 8.27 -7.91 2.52
C GLY A 15 7.65 -9.24 3.00
N PRO A 16 8.37 -10.38 2.91
CA PRO A 16 7.85 -11.66 3.41
C PRO A 16 7.57 -11.66 4.92
N ILE A 17 8.40 -10.97 5.71
CA ILE A 17 8.23 -10.87 7.16
C ILE A 17 6.94 -10.11 7.47
N ILE A 18 6.68 -8.99 6.78
CA ILE A 18 5.44 -8.23 6.93
C ILE A 18 4.23 -9.10 6.62
N ILE A 19 4.25 -9.82 5.49
CA ILE A 19 3.14 -10.69 5.07
C ILE A 19 2.83 -11.74 6.15
N ILE A 20 3.85 -12.41 6.68
CA ILE A 20 3.68 -13.41 7.75
C ILE A 20 3.06 -12.76 8.98
N VAL A 21 3.63 -11.66 9.48
CA VAL A 21 3.14 -10.96 10.68
C VAL A 21 1.69 -10.53 10.51
N VAL A 22 1.35 -9.91 9.38
CA VAL A 22 0.00 -9.43 9.08
C VAL A 22 -1.00 -10.57 8.99
N ILE A 23 -0.66 -11.67 8.32
CA ILE A 23 -1.53 -12.85 8.23
C ILE A 23 -1.72 -13.46 9.62
N THR A 24 -0.66 -13.62 10.41
CA THR A 24 -0.75 -14.17 11.78
C THR A 24 -1.64 -13.30 12.67
N VAL A 25 -1.45 -11.98 12.68
CA VAL A 25 -2.28 -11.04 13.45
C VAL A 25 -3.74 -11.10 13.00
N SER A 26 -3.98 -11.17 11.69
CA SER A 26 -5.33 -11.26 11.13
C SER A 26 -6.02 -12.55 11.55
N ILE A 27 -5.34 -13.70 11.43
CA ILE A 27 -5.87 -15.01 11.84
C ILE A 27 -6.22 -15.01 13.33
N ILE A 28 -5.33 -14.54 14.20
CA ILE A 28 -5.59 -14.47 15.64
C ILE A 28 -6.81 -13.57 15.92
N THR A 29 -6.92 -12.43 15.24
CA THR A 29 -8.06 -11.51 15.40
C THR A 29 -9.38 -12.13 14.96
N ILE A 30 -9.37 -12.89 13.86
CA ILE A 30 -10.54 -13.63 13.36
C ILE A 30 -10.97 -14.68 14.39
N PHE A 31 -10.04 -15.49 14.90
CA PHE A 31 -10.38 -16.53 15.88
C PHE A 31 -10.91 -15.94 17.20
N LYS A 32 -10.36 -14.81 17.67
CA LYS A 32 -10.84 -14.14 18.89
C LYS A 32 -12.26 -13.57 18.75
N ASN A 33 -12.66 -13.19 17.54
CA ASN A 33 -13.92 -12.50 17.26
C ASN A 33 -14.80 -13.28 16.27
N PHE A 34 -14.65 -14.60 16.22
CA PHE A 34 -15.29 -15.43 15.19
C PHE A 34 -16.83 -15.30 15.24
N ASP A 35 -17.40 -15.31 16.45
CA ASP A 35 -18.85 -15.19 16.69
C ASP A 35 -19.46 -13.86 16.22
N ASN A 36 -18.63 -12.84 15.98
CA ASN A 36 -19.10 -11.54 15.50
C ASN A 36 -19.30 -11.53 13.98
N LEU A 37 -18.71 -12.46 13.24
CA LEU A 37 -18.79 -12.52 11.77
C LEU A 37 -20.24 -12.69 11.29
N ASP A 38 -21.06 -13.48 12.00
CA ASP A 38 -22.48 -13.68 11.66
C ASP A 38 -23.33 -12.42 11.88
N LYS A 39 -22.87 -11.52 12.74
CA LYS A 39 -23.57 -10.28 13.10
C LYS A 39 -23.16 -9.09 12.25
N VAL A 40 -22.16 -9.26 11.37
CA VAL A 40 -21.62 -8.18 10.52
C VAL A 40 -22.70 -7.42 9.74
N PRO A 41 -23.66 -8.07 9.05
CA PRO A 41 -24.68 -7.34 8.28
C PRO A 41 -25.48 -6.37 9.16
N GLN A 42 -25.87 -6.81 10.35
CA GLN A 42 -26.67 -6.03 11.30
C GLN A 42 -25.90 -4.82 11.85
N VAL A 43 -24.58 -4.97 12.00
CA VAL A 43 -23.71 -3.89 12.45
C VAL A 43 -23.50 -2.88 11.33
N LEU A 44 -23.24 -3.35 10.10
CA LEU A 44 -23.01 -2.50 8.93
C LEU A 44 -24.18 -1.57 8.62
N ASP A 45 -25.42 -2.01 8.89
CA ASP A 45 -26.63 -1.18 8.71
C ASP A 45 -26.74 -0.02 9.72
N ARG A 46 -26.07 -0.14 10.87
CA ARG A 46 -26.13 0.83 11.98
C ARG A 46 -24.96 1.80 12.00
N ILE A 47 -23.88 1.49 11.30
CA ILE A 47 -22.65 2.30 11.30
C ILE A 47 -22.50 3.06 9.98
N ASN A 48 -22.20 4.35 10.08
CA ASN A 48 -21.86 5.14 8.90
C ASN A 48 -20.37 4.97 8.59
N ILE A 49 -20.05 4.14 7.60
CA ILE A 49 -18.69 3.92 7.12
C ILE A 49 -18.39 4.97 6.07
N ASN A 50 -17.30 5.71 6.26
CA ASN A 50 -16.82 6.65 5.27
C ASN A 50 -16.33 5.89 4.03
N ARG A 51 -17.00 6.09 2.89
CA ARG A 51 -16.70 5.40 1.63
C ARG A 51 -16.13 6.41 0.65
N ALA A 52 -14.89 6.16 0.21
CA ALA A 52 -14.30 6.95 -0.88
C ALA A 52 -15.10 6.78 -2.19
N VAL A 53 -15.76 5.63 -2.38
CA VAL A 53 -16.53 5.27 -3.57
C VAL A 53 -17.73 4.40 -3.15
N ASN A 54 -18.92 4.70 -3.69
CA ASN A 54 -20.17 4.03 -3.28
C ASN A 54 -20.34 2.61 -3.83
N SER A 55 -19.58 2.23 -4.86
CA SER A 55 -19.71 0.94 -5.54
C SER A 55 -18.56 -0.01 -5.17
N TRP A 56 -18.88 -1.19 -4.63
CA TRP A 56 -17.88 -2.17 -4.13
C TRP A 56 -16.85 -2.59 -5.20
N TRP A 57 -17.29 -2.81 -6.43
CA TRP A 57 -16.42 -3.22 -7.55
C TRP A 57 -15.51 -2.06 -7.99
N MET A 58 -16.04 -0.83 -8.01
CA MET A 58 -15.28 0.37 -8.36
C MET A 58 -14.24 0.69 -7.29
N SER A 59 -14.56 0.46 -6.00
CA SER A 59 -13.59 0.57 -4.90
C SER A 59 -12.38 -0.36 -5.13
N GLY A 60 -12.61 -1.59 -5.61
CA GLY A 60 -11.55 -2.52 -5.97
C GLY A 60 -10.65 -2.02 -7.10
N ILE A 61 -11.24 -1.44 -8.15
CA ILE A 61 -10.49 -0.86 -9.29
C ILE A 61 -9.69 0.37 -8.85
N ILE A 62 -10.30 1.30 -8.12
CA ILE A 62 -9.65 2.52 -7.63
C ILE A 62 -8.52 2.19 -6.66
N TYR A 63 -8.73 1.23 -5.75
CA TYR A 63 -7.69 0.74 -4.85
C TYR A 63 -6.53 0.08 -5.61
N SER A 64 -6.82 -0.71 -6.65
CA SER A 64 -5.78 -1.31 -7.48
C SER A 64 -4.98 -0.26 -8.25
N GLY A 65 -5.65 0.74 -8.81
CA GLY A 65 -5.00 1.88 -9.47
C GLY A 65 -4.07 2.64 -8.53
N LEU A 66 -4.54 2.92 -7.30
CA LEU A 66 -3.73 3.56 -6.27
C LEU A 66 -2.44 2.79 -6.01
N ASN A 67 -2.53 1.48 -5.78
CA ASN A 67 -1.35 0.65 -5.53
C ASN A 67 -0.38 0.65 -6.73
N ILE A 68 -0.91 0.66 -7.95
CA ILE A 68 -0.10 0.63 -9.17
C ILE A 68 0.74 1.89 -9.36
N ILE A 69 0.22 3.09 -9.09
CA ILE A 69 1.02 4.34 -9.20
C ILE A 69 2.30 4.25 -8.37
N PHE A 70 2.17 3.85 -7.10
CA PHE A 70 3.29 3.86 -6.18
C PHE A 70 4.25 2.71 -6.45
N VAL A 71 3.74 1.55 -6.83
CA VAL A 71 4.57 0.34 -6.98
C VAL A 71 5.21 0.24 -8.36
N THR A 72 4.61 0.79 -9.44
CA THR A 72 5.14 0.64 -10.81
C THR A 72 6.55 1.19 -10.97
N GLN A 73 6.83 2.37 -10.42
CA GLN A 73 8.16 2.98 -10.43
C GLN A 73 9.24 2.07 -9.81
N PHE A 74 8.90 1.36 -8.74
CA PHE A 74 9.79 0.38 -8.12
C PHE A 74 9.88 -0.93 -8.91
N LEU A 75 8.74 -1.47 -9.36
CA LEU A 75 8.68 -2.73 -10.11
C LEU A 75 9.39 -2.64 -11.46
N VAL A 76 9.35 -1.49 -12.13
CA VAL A 76 10.07 -1.28 -13.40
C VAL A 76 11.59 -1.34 -13.16
N GLY A 77 12.09 -0.66 -12.12
CA GLY A 77 13.52 -0.71 -11.77
C GLY A 77 13.98 -2.08 -11.24
N ALA A 78 13.11 -2.76 -10.48
CA ALA A 78 13.34 -4.13 -10.04
C ALA A 78 13.41 -5.09 -11.23
N GLY A 79 12.44 -4.99 -12.13
CA GLY A 79 12.33 -5.80 -13.34
C GLY A 79 13.50 -5.62 -14.30
N SER A 80 13.98 -4.39 -14.48
CA SER A 80 15.16 -4.11 -15.33
C SER A 80 16.47 -4.68 -14.78
N SER A 81 16.50 -5.05 -13.50
CA SER A 81 17.67 -5.64 -12.85
C SER A 81 17.72 -7.17 -12.93
N LEU A 82 16.66 -7.81 -13.45
CA LEU A 82 16.57 -9.27 -13.58
C LEU A 82 17.17 -9.75 -14.89
N LYS A 83 17.90 -10.87 -14.84
CA LYS A 83 18.50 -11.50 -16.04
C LYS A 83 17.51 -12.26 -16.91
N TYR A 84 16.37 -12.69 -16.35
CA TYR A 84 15.41 -13.57 -17.01
C TYR A 84 13.98 -13.03 -16.89
N ASP A 85 13.29 -12.94 -18.02
CA ASP A 85 11.88 -12.51 -18.09
C ASP A 85 10.94 -13.43 -17.30
N SER A 86 11.27 -14.73 -17.22
CA SER A 86 10.49 -15.70 -16.44
C SER A 86 10.48 -15.36 -14.95
N SER A 87 11.63 -14.95 -14.40
CA SER A 87 11.73 -14.53 -12.99
C SER A 87 10.92 -13.27 -12.71
N CYS A 88 10.84 -12.34 -13.67
CA CYS A 88 10.01 -11.14 -13.57
C CYS A 88 8.52 -11.49 -13.55
N LYS A 89 8.07 -12.39 -14.46
CA LYS A 89 6.68 -12.86 -14.51
C LYS A 89 6.26 -13.59 -13.24
N TRP A 90 7.04 -14.58 -12.81
CA TRP A 90 6.71 -15.36 -11.61
C TRP A 90 6.82 -14.55 -10.32
N GLY A 91 7.79 -13.63 -10.22
CA GLY A 91 7.89 -12.71 -9.09
C GLY A 91 6.66 -11.81 -8.97
N GLY A 92 6.16 -11.29 -10.09
CA GLY A 92 4.92 -10.51 -10.13
C GLY A 92 3.68 -11.32 -9.76
N ILE A 93 3.53 -12.55 -10.30
CA ILE A 93 2.37 -13.42 -10.02
C ILE A 93 2.35 -13.84 -8.54
N ILE A 94 3.46 -14.38 -8.02
CA ILE A 94 3.55 -14.86 -6.64
C ILE A 94 3.36 -13.70 -5.66
N GLY A 95 4.00 -12.56 -5.92
CA GLY A 95 3.85 -11.35 -5.10
C GLY A 95 2.41 -10.83 -5.10
N GLY A 96 1.76 -10.79 -6.26
CA GLY A 96 0.36 -10.38 -6.38
C GLY A 96 -0.61 -11.31 -5.64
N VAL A 97 -0.44 -12.63 -5.78
CA VAL A 97 -1.27 -13.62 -5.06
C VAL A 97 -1.08 -13.53 -3.56
N ALA A 98 0.17 -13.41 -3.08
CA ALA A 98 0.47 -13.26 -1.66
C ALA A 98 -0.12 -11.95 -1.09
N PHE A 99 -0.01 -10.84 -1.84
CA PHE A 99 -0.61 -9.56 -1.47
C PHE A 99 -2.13 -9.64 -1.40
N MET A 100 -2.78 -10.25 -2.40
CA MET A 100 -4.23 -10.43 -2.42
C MET A 100 -4.72 -11.30 -1.26
N GLY A 101 -4.02 -12.40 -0.97
CA GLY A 101 -4.31 -13.25 0.19
C GLY A 101 -4.20 -12.50 1.51
N ALA A 102 -3.09 -11.78 1.73
CA ALA A 102 -2.91 -10.96 2.93
C ALA A 102 -4.01 -9.90 3.07
N ALA A 103 -4.35 -9.20 1.98
CA ALA A 103 -5.41 -8.20 1.97
C ALA A 103 -6.78 -8.81 2.32
N MET A 104 -7.09 -10.02 1.81
CA MET A 104 -8.32 -10.73 2.18
C MET A 104 -8.38 -11.03 3.68
N PHE A 105 -7.31 -11.60 4.26
CA PHE A 105 -7.27 -11.90 5.69
C PHE A 105 -7.46 -10.66 6.56
N ILE A 106 -6.81 -9.54 6.21
CA ILE A 106 -6.98 -8.26 6.92
C ILE A 106 -8.43 -7.79 6.84
N ASN A 107 -9.06 -7.83 5.67
CA ASN A 107 -10.44 -7.38 5.52
C ASN A 107 -11.42 -8.25 6.32
N ILE A 108 -11.23 -9.56 6.36
CA ILE A 108 -12.06 -10.46 7.18
C ILE A 108 -11.84 -10.17 8.67
N ALA A 109 -10.59 -9.93 9.10
CA ALA A 109 -10.30 -9.51 10.47
C ALA A 109 -10.95 -8.17 10.81
N PHE A 110 -11.00 -7.22 9.86
CA PHE A 110 -11.66 -5.93 10.06
C PHE A 110 -13.16 -6.12 10.26
N LEU A 111 -13.78 -7.03 9.51
CA LEU A 111 -15.19 -7.36 9.67
C LEU A 111 -15.48 -8.05 11.02
N SER A 112 -14.60 -8.96 11.47
CA SER A 112 -14.80 -9.65 12.76
C SER A 112 -14.76 -8.70 13.96
N ASP A 113 -14.03 -7.59 13.89
CA ASP A 113 -13.92 -6.58 14.95
C ASP A 113 -14.44 -5.19 14.55
N ILE A 114 -15.42 -5.15 13.63
CA ILE A 114 -15.87 -3.91 12.96
C ILE A 114 -16.35 -2.84 13.95
N ASN A 115 -16.95 -3.23 15.07
CA ASN A 115 -17.44 -2.30 16.10
C ASN A 115 -16.32 -1.45 16.72
N ASN A 116 -15.11 -1.99 16.80
CA ASN A 116 -13.97 -1.29 17.38
C ASN A 116 -13.10 -0.63 16.32
N VAL A 117 -12.98 -1.24 15.13
CA VAL A 117 -12.00 -0.78 14.14
C VAL A 117 -12.47 0.33 13.20
N TYR A 118 -13.79 0.50 13.00
CA TYR A 118 -14.32 1.41 11.97
C TYR A 118 -14.01 2.91 12.20
N LYS A 119 -13.69 3.29 13.43
CA LYS A 119 -13.33 4.67 13.83
C LYS A 119 -11.83 4.90 13.95
N LEU A 120 -11.03 3.85 13.81
CA LEU A 120 -9.58 3.93 14.00
C LEU A 120 -8.92 4.31 12.68
N ASP A 121 -7.96 5.24 12.76
CA ASP A 121 -7.15 5.62 11.60
C ASP A 121 -6.21 4.48 11.17
N ILE A 122 -5.70 3.69 12.13
CA ILE A 122 -4.79 2.56 11.89
C ILE A 122 -5.35 1.28 12.56
N PRO A 123 -6.38 0.64 11.97
CA PRO A 123 -6.98 -0.57 12.51
C PRO A 123 -6.00 -1.72 12.76
N THR A 124 -5.02 -1.90 11.88
CA THR A 124 -4.04 -2.99 11.95
C THR A 124 -3.16 -2.91 13.20
N LEU A 125 -2.81 -1.69 13.65
CA LEU A 125 -2.04 -1.50 14.87
C LEU A 125 -2.87 -1.85 16.12
N TYR A 126 -4.16 -1.53 16.11
CA TYR A 126 -5.07 -1.94 17.18
C TYR A 126 -5.21 -3.46 17.25
N MET A 127 -5.31 -4.14 16.10
CA MET A 127 -5.30 -5.60 16.06
C MET A 127 -4.01 -6.18 16.65
N ALA A 128 -2.86 -5.64 16.26
CA ALA A 128 -1.57 -6.03 16.81
C ALA A 128 -1.53 -5.88 18.34
N LYS A 129 -2.08 -4.78 18.88
CA LYS A 129 -2.21 -4.54 20.32
C LYS A 129 -3.13 -5.55 21.02
N ASN A 130 -4.24 -5.92 20.39
CA ASN A 130 -5.17 -6.94 20.90
C ASN A 130 -4.57 -8.35 20.90
N VAL A 131 -3.54 -8.61 20.08
CA VAL A 131 -2.76 -9.84 20.17
C VAL A 131 -1.84 -9.81 21.38
N SER A 132 -0.91 -8.85 21.43
CA SER A 132 -0.07 -8.57 22.62
C SER A 132 0.64 -7.21 22.50
N THR A 133 1.01 -6.62 23.63
CA THR A 133 1.79 -5.36 23.65
C THR A 133 3.13 -5.48 22.92
N ILE A 134 3.78 -6.65 23.00
CA ILE A 134 5.05 -6.91 22.33
C ILE A 134 4.87 -6.90 20.80
N VAL A 135 3.81 -7.54 20.30
CA VAL A 135 3.48 -7.54 18.87
C VAL A 135 3.14 -6.12 18.40
N ALA A 136 2.41 -5.34 19.20
CA ALA A 136 2.12 -3.93 18.90
C ALA A 136 3.39 -3.08 18.75
N ASN A 137 4.37 -3.27 19.64
CA ASN A 137 5.65 -2.55 19.59
C ASN A 137 6.43 -2.89 18.33
N ILE A 138 6.54 -4.18 17.99
CA ILE A 138 7.18 -4.64 16.76
C ILE A 138 6.44 -4.06 15.54
N PHE A 139 5.11 -4.13 15.52
CA PHE A 139 4.29 -3.61 14.45
C PHE A 139 4.47 -2.11 14.25
N THR A 140 4.59 -1.34 15.34
CA THR A 140 4.86 0.11 15.27
C THR A 140 6.20 0.41 14.61
N ILE A 141 7.26 -0.34 14.94
CA ILE A 141 8.58 -0.18 14.30
C ILE A 141 8.50 -0.50 12.82
N ILE A 142 7.82 -1.61 12.46
CA ILE A 142 7.59 -2.00 11.07
C ILE A 142 6.83 -0.90 10.33
N LEU A 143 5.74 -0.38 10.91
CA LEU A 143 4.91 0.66 10.32
C LEU A 143 5.72 1.93 10.02
N VAL A 144 6.55 2.38 10.97
CA VAL A 144 7.44 3.54 10.75
C VAL A 144 8.45 3.25 9.63
N ALA A 145 9.02 2.05 9.60
CA ALA A 145 9.94 1.64 8.54
C ALA A 145 9.24 1.62 7.17
N GLU A 146 8.02 1.07 7.09
CA GLU A 146 7.19 1.04 5.87
C GLU A 146 6.92 2.45 5.35
N ILE A 147 6.43 3.35 6.20
CA ILE A 147 6.19 4.76 5.84
C ILE A 147 7.47 5.39 5.30
N TYR A 148 8.60 5.22 5.97
CA TYR A 148 9.88 5.77 5.52
C TYR A 148 10.30 5.20 4.16
N THR A 149 10.18 3.88 3.99
CA THR A 149 10.56 3.19 2.74
C THR A 149 9.66 3.55 1.56
N THR A 150 8.44 4.02 1.78
CA THR A 150 7.58 4.55 0.72
C THR A 150 7.81 6.04 0.48
N ALA A 151 7.89 6.85 1.54
CA ALA A 151 8.02 8.29 1.44
C ALA A 151 9.36 8.73 0.83
N ALA A 152 10.48 8.11 1.22
CA ALA A 152 11.80 8.52 0.77
C ALA A 152 12.02 8.32 -0.75
N PRO A 153 11.68 7.17 -1.36
CA PRO A 153 11.78 7.00 -2.82
C PRO A 153 10.82 7.89 -3.60
N LEU A 154 9.59 8.13 -3.10
CA LEU A 154 8.63 9.01 -3.77
C LEU A 154 9.12 10.47 -3.79
N LEU A 155 9.62 10.96 -2.66
CA LEU A 155 10.24 12.29 -2.57
C LEU A 155 11.41 12.40 -3.57
N TRP A 156 12.28 11.40 -3.58
CA TRP A 156 13.41 11.35 -4.51
C TRP A 156 12.96 11.35 -5.97
N ASN A 157 11.96 10.56 -6.34
CA ASN A 157 11.42 10.48 -7.71
C ASN A 157 10.84 11.82 -8.18
N VAL A 158 10.12 12.53 -7.29
CA VAL A 158 9.63 13.88 -7.61
C VAL A 158 10.81 14.81 -7.83
N CYS A 159 11.78 14.85 -6.92
CA CYS A 159 12.93 15.75 -7.01
C CYS A 159 13.79 15.48 -8.26
N SER A 160 14.06 14.21 -8.57
CA SER A 160 14.89 13.79 -9.70
C SER A 160 14.23 14.06 -11.06
N SER A 161 12.90 14.13 -11.11
CA SER A 161 12.14 14.50 -12.30
C SER A 161 12.31 15.97 -12.69
N PHE A 162 12.63 16.86 -11.73
CA PHE A 162 12.75 18.31 -11.97
C PHE A 162 14.18 18.83 -11.89
N ALA A 163 15.08 18.15 -11.19
CA ALA A 163 16.46 18.57 -11.04
C ALA A 163 17.42 17.37 -10.96
N LYS A 164 18.63 17.54 -11.51
CA LYS A 164 19.70 16.55 -11.32
C LYS A 164 20.06 16.45 -9.83
N GLU A 165 20.34 15.23 -9.38
CA GLU A 165 20.78 14.97 -8.02
C GLU A 165 21.98 15.84 -7.62
N LYS A 166 22.08 16.14 -6.31
CA LYS A 166 23.17 16.93 -5.71
C LYS A 166 23.28 18.38 -6.20
N THR A 167 22.29 18.89 -6.92
CA THR A 167 22.20 20.31 -7.25
C THR A 167 21.47 21.08 -6.14
N VAL A 168 21.76 22.38 -5.99
CA VAL A 168 21.03 23.25 -5.06
C VAL A 168 19.53 23.24 -5.35
N LYS A 169 19.16 23.19 -6.64
CA LYS A 169 17.75 23.07 -7.07
C LYS A 169 17.08 21.80 -6.56
N PHE A 170 17.77 20.66 -6.59
CA PHE A 170 17.25 19.40 -6.03
C PHE A 170 16.96 19.52 -4.54
N ASN A 171 17.89 20.10 -3.77
CA ASN A 171 17.70 20.27 -2.32
C ASN A 171 16.54 21.22 -1.99
N ILE A 172 16.38 22.32 -2.74
CA ILE A 172 15.26 23.25 -2.56
C ILE A 172 13.92 22.56 -2.81
N ILE A 173 13.81 21.77 -3.89
CA ILE A 173 12.59 21.02 -4.21
C ILE A 173 12.31 19.98 -3.12
N ALA A 174 13.34 19.25 -2.66
CA ALA A 174 13.20 18.27 -1.60
C ALA A 174 12.67 18.89 -0.30
N VAL A 175 13.27 20.00 0.15
CA VAL A 175 12.82 20.73 1.34
C VAL A 175 11.40 21.24 1.16
N GLY A 176 11.07 21.82 -0.01
CA GLY A 176 9.72 22.29 -0.31
C GLY A 176 8.68 21.15 -0.24
N CYS A 177 8.96 20.02 -0.86
CA CYS A 177 8.10 18.83 -0.80
C CYS A 177 7.99 18.26 0.63
N THR A 178 9.07 18.28 1.43
CA THR A 178 9.01 17.86 2.84
C THR A 178 8.12 18.78 3.66
N VAL A 179 8.24 20.10 3.50
CA VAL A 179 7.37 21.08 4.19
C VAL A 179 5.90 20.86 3.81
N LEU A 180 5.61 20.71 2.51
CA LEU A 180 4.26 20.37 2.05
C LEU A 180 3.76 19.04 2.63
N GLY A 181 4.64 18.04 2.74
CA GLY A 181 4.34 16.76 3.38
C GLY A 181 3.99 16.89 4.86
N ILE A 182 4.68 17.75 5.61
CA ILE A 182 4.39 18.02 7.03
C ILE A 182 3.04 18.74 7.18
N ILE A 183 2.78 19.75 6.35
CA ILE A 183 1.50 20.48 6.34
C ILE A 183 0.36 19.51 5.99
N GLY A 184 0.54 18.70 4.94
CA GLY A 184 -0.42 17.68 4.53
C GLY A 184 -0.65 16.64 5.62
N GLY A 185 0.41 16.16 6.27
CA GLY A 185 0.35 15.18 7.36
C GLY A 185 -0.35 15.69 8.63
N SER A 186 -0.57 17.01 8.75
CA SER A 186 -1.33 17.60 9.86
C SER A 186 -2.85 17.48 9.66
N LEU A 187 -3.32 17.08 8.47
CA LEU A 187 -4.74 16.84 8.20
C LEU A 187 -5.21 15.51 8.81
N PRO A 188 -6.51 15.38 9.18
CA PRO A 188 -7.06 14.12 9.65
C PRO A 188 -6.85 13.01 8.61
N PHE A 189 -6.38 11.84 9.06
CA PHE A 189 -6.02 10.72 8.18
C PHE A 189 -7.18 10.30 7.27
N ALA A 190 -8.39 10.17 7.83
CA ALA A 190 -9.59 9.87 7.04
C ALA A 190 -9.84 10.89 5.91
N LYS A 191 -9.56 12.19 6.12
CA LYS A 191 -9.72 13.21 5.09
C LYS A 191 -8.65 13.07 4.00
N LEU A 192 -7.40 12.81 4.40
CA LEU A 192 -6.31 12.55 3.47
C LEU A 192 -6.62 11.35 2.57
N VAL A 193 -7.03 10.23 3.16
CA VAL A 193 -7.39 9.01 2.43
C VAL A 193 -8.52 9.27 1.44
N ASN A 194 -9.61 9.94 1.86
CA ASN A 194 -10.74 10.21 0.98
C ASN A 194 -10.42 11.14 -0.19
N ILE A 195 -9.44 12.03 -0.07
CA ILE A 195 -9.02 12.91 -1.17
C ILE A 195 -7.99 12.20 -2.05
N MET A 196 -6.97 11.60 -1.44
CA MET A 196 -5.85 10.99 -2.17
C MET A 196 -6.28 9.71 -2.89
N TYR A 197 -7.14 8.88 -2.30
CA TYR A 197 -7.44 7.57 -2.87
C TYR A 197 -8.15 7.65 -4.23
N PRO A 198 -9.19 8.48 -4.41
CA PRO A 198 -9.82 8.63 -5.72
C PRO A 198 -8.88 9.24 -6.77
N ILE A 199 -8.11 10.27 -6.41
CA ILE A 199 -7.19 10.96 -7.34
C ILE A 199 -6.11 9.98 -7.82
N SER A 200 -5.42 9.32 -6.88
CA SER A 200 -4.41 8.33 -7.21
C SER A 200 -5.00 7.10 -7.89
N GLY A 201 -6.21 6.67 -7.50
CA GLY A 201 -6.87 5.55 -8.16
C GLY A 201 -7.13 5.80 -9.64
N ILE A 202 -7.69 6.97 -9.98
CA ILE A 202 -7.99 7.35 -11.37
C ILE A 202 -6.72 7.43 -12.21
N VAL A 203 -5.68 8.11 -11.72
CA VAL A 203 -4.40 8.20 -12.43
C VAL A 203 -3.78 6.81 -12.63
N GLY A 204 -3.92 5.92 -11.65
CA GLY A 204 -3.41 4.55 -11.73
C GLY A 204 -4.15 3.72 -12.77
N ILE A 205 -5.47 3.90 -12.89
CA ILE A 205 -6.27 3.26 -13.94
C ILE A 205 -5.77 3.64 -15.33
N PHE A 206 -5.42 4.91 -15.57
CA PHE A 206 -4.81 5.33 -16.84
C PHE A 206 -3.48 4.63 -17.11
N ILE A 207 -2.63 4.44 -16.09
CA ILE A 207 -1.38 3.68 -16.22
C ILE A 207 -1.65 2.22 -16.57
N ILE A 208 -2.62 1.57 -15.91
CA ILE A 208 -3.02 0.18 -16.20
C ILE A 208 -3.46 0.06 -17.65
N ILE A 209 -4.36 0.94 -18.10
CA ILE A 209 -4.85 0.97 -19.49
C ILE A 209 -3.67 1.14 -20.45
N GLY A 210 -2.76 2.07 -20.18
CA GLY A 210 -1.57 2.29 -21.00
C GLY A 210 -0.67 1.06 -21.11
N LEU A 211 -0.42 0.35 -20.00
CA LEU A 211 0.37 -0.88 -19.97
C LEU A 211 -0.30 -2.00 -20.76
N VAL A 212 -1.61 -2.17 -20.60
CA VAL A 212 -2.42 -3.17 -21.30
C VAL A 212 -2.45 -2.88 -22.80
N CYS A 213 -2.75 -1.65 -23.21
CA CYS A 213 -2.75 -1.24 -24.62
C CYS A 213 -1.37 -1.41 -25.27
N ARG A 214 -0.27 -1.09 -24.58
CA ARG A 214 1.09 -1.31 -25.09
C ARG A 214 1.36 -2.80 -25.31
N LYS A 215 0.92 -3.68 -24.40
CA LYS A 215 1.08 -5.13 -24.55
C LYS A 215 0.33 -5.65 -25.77
N PHE A 216 -0.92 -5.23 -25.97
CA PHE A 216 -1.71 -5.60 -27.15
C PHE A 216 -1.09 -5.08 -28.45
N ARG A 217 -0.55 -3.86 -28.47
CA ARG A 217 0.13 -3.32 -29.66
C ARG A 217 1.41 -4.07 -30.02
N PHE A 218 2.15 -4.59 -29.03
CA PHE A 218 3.34 -5.42 -29.27
C PHE A 218 3.00 -6.83 -29.77
N THR A 219 1.88 -7.42 -29.33
CA THR A 219 1.44 -8.75 -29.78
C THR A 219 0.85 -8.74 -31.20
N ILE A 220 0.36 -7.60 -31.70
CA ILE A 220 -0.18 -7.49 -33.07
C ILE A 220 0.93 -7.25 -34.13
N ILE A 221 2.14 -6.85 -33.71
CA ILE A 221 3.26 -6.50 -34.60
C ILE A 221 4.28 -7.65 -34.74
N ILE A 222 4.05 -8.78 -34.07
CA ILE A 222 4.86 -10.03 -34.18
C ILE A 222 3.98 -11.09 -34.81
#